data_AF-A0A2W6D2P7-F1
#
_entry.id   AF-A0A2W6D2P7-F1
#
_cell.length_a   1.000
_cell.length_b   1.000
_cell.length_c   1.000
_cell.angle_alpha   90.00
_cell.angle_beta   90.00
_cell.angle_gamma   90.00
#
_symmetry.space_group_name_H-M   'P 1'
#
loop_
_entity.id
_entity.type
_entity.pdbx_description
1 polymer ?
#
loop_
_entity_poly.entity_id
_entity_poly.type
_entity_poly.pdbx_seq_one_letter_code
_entity_poly.pdbx_strand_id
1 'polypeptide(L)'
;MTWHLAALGALERVDGNLDAARCCAEEALEVAQRLGSGWMQANAERLLGRLALAAGQATEAERYIHDALGRLVARGFELDIPECLDTLAAVAATQESFEEAARLLGVAATGRDQLGIVRFPPEQKFWACVESTIREALGPDGYHAAFAAGAALETDEAVAYVRRARGERKRPSRGWDSLTPTELDVVHHITAGLTNRQIGERMFISPAPSRPTSHTSSLIGHLLTLPPSSRSHQTQTRPAPHDRHSKR
;
A
#
# COMPACT_ATOMS: atom_id res chain seq x y z
N MET A 1 16.93 24.39 -11.36
CA MET A 1 17.25 23.80 -10.04
C MET A 1 16.32 22.65 -9.64
N THR A 2 15.08 22.59 -10.14
CA THR A 2 14.07 21.57 -9.79
C THR A 2 14.29 20.15 -10.32
N TRP A 3 14.91 19.98 -11.49
CA TRP A 3 15.22 18.64 -12.05
C TRP A 3 16.20 17.83 -11.17
N HIS A 4 17.05 18.51 -10.42
CA HIS A 4 18.09 17.85 -9.62
C HIS A 4 17.54 17.11 -8.40
N LEU A 5 16.39 17.51 -7.83
CA LEU A 5 15.89 16.91 -6.59
C LEU A 5 15.35 15.49 -6.79
N ALA A 6 14.62 15.23 -7.89
CA ALA A 6 14.11 13.90 -8.19
C ALA A 6 15.23 12.93 -8.59
N ALA A 7 16.19 13.41 -9.40
CA ALA A 7 17.36 12.62 -9.79
C ALA A 7 18.28 12.31 -8.59
N LEU A 8 18.52 13.30 -7.71
CA LEU A 8 19.28 13.13 -6.47
C LEU A 8 18.57 12.14 -5.53
N GLY A 9 17.27 12.31 -5.30
CA GLY A 9 16.52 11.39 -4.44
C GLY A 9 16.51 9.95 -4.96
N ALA A 10 16.51 9.75 -6.28
CA ALA A 10 16.67 8.41 -6.86
C ALA A 10 18.07 7.80 -6.61
N LEU A 11 19.13 8.61 -6.66
CA LEU A 11 20.49 8.19 -6.35
C LEU A 11 20.68 7.90 -4.86
N GLU A 12 20.23 8.80 -3.98
CA GLU A 12 20.26 8.62 -2.52
C GLU A 12 19.53 7.34 -2.10
N ARG A 13 18.44 7.00 -2.78
CA ARG A 13 17.72 5.74 -2.55
C ARG A 13 18.54 4.51 -2.95
N VAL A 14 19.32 4.59 -4.03
CA VAL A 14 20.24 3.50 -4.44
C VAL A 14 21.41 3.38 -3.48
N ASP A 15 21.91 4.51 -2.98
CA ASP A 15 22.99 4.56 -1.98
C ASP A 15 22.52 4.20 -0.55
N GLY A 16 21.21 4.03 -0.35
CA GLY A 16 20.61 3.59 0.92
C GLY A 16 20.28 4.73 1.90
N ASN A 17 20.48 5.99 1.51
CA ASN A 17 20.14 7.17 2.29
C ASN A 17 18.64 7.50 2.16
N LEU A 18 17.80 6.60 2.69
CA LEU A 18 16.34 6.64 2.49
C LEU A 18 15.69 7.92 3.06
N ASP A 19 16.23 8.48 4.15
CA ASP A 19 15.71 9.71 4.75
C ASP A 19 16.02 10.94 3.88
N ALA A 20 17.24 11.03 3.34
CA ALA A 20 17.61 12.09 2.42
C ALA A 20 16.80 12.01 1.12
N ALA A 21 16.64 10.79 0.59
CA ALA A 21 15.80 10.54 -0.57
C ALA A 21 14.35 10.96 -0.36
N ARG A 22 13.79 10.68 0.83
CA ARG A 22 12.42 11.07 1.19
C ARG A 22 12.27 12.58 1.26
N CYS A 23 13.16 13.27 1.96
CA CYS A 23 13.14 14.73 2.05
C CYS A 23 13.19 15.37 0.65
N CYS A 24 14.10 14.91 -0.21
CA CYS A 24 14.20 15.39 -1.59
C CYS A 24 12.91 15.14 -2.39
N ALA A 25 12.26 13.99 -2.20
CA ALA A 25 11.04 13.63 -2.89
C ALA A 25 9.83 14.47 -2.43
N GLU A 26 9.72 14.73 -1.13
CA GLU A 26 8.66 15.58 -0.54
C GLU A 26 8.82 17.03 -1.01
N GLU A 27 10.03 17.59 -0.95
CA GLU A 27 10.32 18.93 -1.48
C GLU A 27 10.04 19.02 -2.98
N ALA A 28 10.44 18.00 -3.76
CA ALA A 28 10.16 17.96 -5.20
C ALA A 28 8.64 17.93 -5.47
N LEU A 29 7.86 17.21 -4.65
CA LEU A 29 6.41 17.14 -4.78
C LEU A 29 5.76 18.49 -4.47
N GLU A 30 6.16 19.16 -3.38
CA GLU A 30 5.64 20.49 -3.03
C GLU A 30 5.92 21.51 -4.14
N VAL A 31 7.14 21.52 -4.68
CA VAL A 31 7.50 22.43 -5.77
C VAL A 31 6.71 22.08 -7.03
N ALA A 32 6.55 20.80 -7.36
CA ALA A 32 5.78 20.37 -8.51
C ALA A 32 4.28 20.73 -8.39
N GLN A 33 3.73 20.72 -7.18
CA GLN A 33 2.38 21.19 -6.88
C GLN A 33 2.24 22.70 -7.11
N ARG A 34 3.18 23.49 -6.57
CA ARG A 34 3.21 24.95 -6.77
C ARG A 34 3.33 25.35 -8.24
N LEU A 35 4.06 24.58 -9.03
CA LEU A 35 4.26 24.82 -10.46
C LEU A 35 3.12 24.24 -11.33
N GLY A 36 2.19 23.46 -10.76
CA GLY A 36 1.13 22.80 -11.53
C GLY A 36 1.63 21.72 -12.51
N SER A 37 2.89 21.29 -12.39
CA SER A 37 3.50 20.32 -13.30
C SER A 37 3.16 18.90 -12.89
N GLY A 38 2.20 18.29 -13.60
CA GLY A 38 1.78 16.92 -13.28
C GLY A 38 2.83 15.85 -13.57
N TRP A 39 3.70 16.07 -14.54
CA TRP A 39 4.83 15.17 -14.80
C TRP A 39 5.83 15.19 -13.65
N MET A 40 6.15 16.39 -13.12
CA MET A 40 7.02 16.50 -11.95
C MET A 40 6.37 15.92 -10.68
N GLN A 41 5.06 16.10 -10.51
CA GLN A 41 4.31 15.48 -9.40
C GLN A 41 4.37 13.96 -9.50
N ALA A 42 4.13 13.40 -10.69
CA ALA A 42 4.19 11.97 -10.92
C ALA A 42 5.58 11.40 -10.62
N ASN A 43 6.66 12.08 -11.01
CA ASN A 43 8.02 11.64 -10.70
C ASN A 43 8.32 11.64 -9.20
N ALA A 44 7.91 12.69 -8.48
CA ALA A 44 8.08 12.76 -7.03
C ALA A 44 7.25 11.69 -6.32
N GLU A 45 5.98 11.50 -6.71
CA GLU A 45 5.11 10.43 -6.21
C GLU A 45 5.71 9.04 -6.48
N ARG A 46 6.31 8.82 -7.66
CA ARG A 46 6.94 7.55 -8.00
C ARG A 46 8.14 7.23 -7.09
N LEU A 47 8.97 8.23 -6.78
CA LEU A 47 10.05 8.10 -5.82
C LEU A 47 9.54 7.82 -4.40
N LEU A 48 8.50 8.55 -3.94
CA LEU A 48 7.86 8.31 -2.65
C LEU A 48 7.28 6.90 -2.55
N GLY A 49 6.68 6.39 -3.64
CA GLY A 49 6.18 5.02 -3.72
C GLY A 49 7.28 3.98 -3.58
N ARG A 50 8.43 4.17 -4.26
CA ARG A 50 9.61 3.30 -4.12
C ARG A 50 10.19 3.33 -2.69
N LEU A 51 10.21 4.49 -2.05
CA LEU A 51 10.68 4.65 -0.66
C LEU A 51 9.72 4.01 0.35
N ALA A 52 8.41 4.17 0.14
CA ALA A 52 7.39 3.51 0.96
C ALA A 52 7.49 1.99 0.84
N LEU A 53 7.72 1.46 -0.36
CA LEU A 53 7.94 0.03 -0.60
C LEU A 53 9.20 -0.47 0.15
N ALA A 54 10.31 0.27 0.07
CA ALA A 54 11.54 -0.04 0.81
C ALA A 54 11.34 -0.01 2.34
N ALA A 55 10.41 0.82 2.83
CA ALA A 55 10.03 0.90 4.24
C ALA A 55 8.96 -0.13 4.66
N GLY A 56 8.51 -1.03 3.76
CA GLY A 56 7.46 -2.01 4.04
C GLY A 56 6.04 -1.43 4.12
N GLN A 57 5.85 -0.18 3.71
CA GLN A 57 4.58 0.55 3.75
C GLN A 57 3.79 0.31 2.46
N ALA A 58 3.39 -0.94 2.20
CA ALA A 58 2.79 -1.36 0.92
C ALA A 58 1.57 -0.51 0.51
N THR A 59 0.67 -0.19 1.44
CA THR A 59 -0.52 0.64 1.17
C THR A 59 -0.18 2.06 0.72
N GLU A 60 0.81 2.69 1.35
CA GLU A 60 1.26 4.03 0.96
C GLU A 60 1.99 4.00 -0.39
N ALA A 61 2.81 2.96 -0.62
CA ALA A 61 3.45 2.75 -1.90
C ALA A 61 2.42 2.62 -3.03
N GLU A 62 1.40 1.79 -2.84
CA GLU A 62 0.29 1.60 -3.77
C GLU A 62 -0.40 2.92 -4.10
N ARG A 63 -0.74 3.71 -3.07
CA ARG A 63 -1.40 5.02 -3.23
C ARG A 63 -0.56 5.96 -4.08
N TYR A 64 0.71 6.15 -3.73
CA TYR A 64 1.62 7.04 -4.46
C TYR A 64 1.78 6.65 -5.92
N ILE A 65 1.96 5.35 -6.20
CA ILE A 65 2.17 4.87 -7.57
C ILE A 65 0.90 4.98 -8.41
N HIS A 66 -0.29 4.75 -7.83
CA HIS A 66 -1.54 4.98 -8.53
C HIS A 66 -1.79 6.46 -8.84
N ASP A 67 -1.45 7.37 -7.92
CA ASP A 67 -1.58 8.81 -8.16
C ASP A 67 -0.63 9.24 -9.30
N ALA A 68 0.62 8.77 -9.28
CA ALA A 68 1.58 8.99 -10.35
C ALA A 68 1.06 8.47 -11.70
N LEU A 69 0.63 7.21 -11.76
CA LEU A 69 0.09 6.58 -12.97
C LEU A 69 -1.12 7.35 -13.51
N GLY A 70 -2.03 7.79 -12.61
CA GLY A 70 -3.18 8.61 -12.98
C GLY A 70 -2.77 9.91 -13.68
N ARG A 71 -1.74 10.59 -13.18
CA ARG A 71 -1.21 11.83 -13.76
C ARG A 71 -0.50 11.60 -15.10
N LEU A 72 0.27 10.52 -15.23
CA LEU A 72 0.99 10.16 -16.45
C LEU A 72 0.02 9.84 -17.59
N VAL A 73 -0.97 8.99 -17.32
CA VAL A 73 -2.03 8.64 -18.27
C VAL A 73 -2.82 9.87 -18.71
N ALA A 74 -3.21 10.73 -17.75
CA ALA A 74 -3.99 11.93 -18.07
C ALA A 74 -3.25 12.94 -18.98
N ARG A 75 -1.93 12.84 -19.08
CA ARG A 75 -1.08 13.75 -19.87
C ARG A 75 -0.32 13.07 -21.01
N GLY A 76 -0.56 11.79 -21.26
CA GLY A 76 0.08 11.04 -22.36
C GLY A 76 1.57 10.76 -22.17
N PHE A 77 2.05 10.70 -20.93
CA PHE A 77 3.46 10.39 -20.64
C PHE A 77 3.68 8.88 -20.55
N GLU A 78 3.71 8.22 -21.71
CA GLU A 78 3.76 6.75 -21.81
C GLU A 78 5.10 6.14 -21.35
N LEU A 79 6.20 6.89 -21.50
CA LEU A 79 7.56 6.43 -21.15
C LEU A 79 7.71 6.03 -19.67
N ASP A 80 6.96 6.67 -18.78
CA ASP A 80 7.05 6.46 -17.34
C ASP A 80 6.07 5.38 -16.82
N ILE A 81 5.12 4.94 -17.65
CA ILE A 81 4.07 3.99 -17.26
C ILE A 81 4.64 2.62 -16.85
N PRO A 82 5.57 1.99 -17.60
CA PRO A 82 6.07 0.67 -17.25
C PRO A 82 6.75 0.59 -15.87
N GLU A 83 7.38 1.67 -15.43
CA GLU A 83 8.02 1.72 -14.10
C GLU A 83 6.99 1.81 -12.96
N CYS A 84 5.86 2.50 -13.18
CA CYS A 84 4.72 2.45 -12.26
C CYS A 84 4.16 1.02 -12.16
N LEU A 85 4.01 0.33 -13.28
CA LEU A 85 3.51 -1.05 -13.32
C LEU A 85 4.44 -2.03 -12.60
N ASP A 86 5.75 -1.92 -12.84
CA ASP A 86 6.76 -2.70 -12.12
C ASP A 86 6.67 -2.48 -10.60
N THR A 87 6.51 -1.23 -10.17
CA THR A 87 6.42 -0.91 -8.74
C THR A 87 5.12 -1.45 -8.14
N LEU A 88 3.99 -1.36 -8.84
CA LEU A 88 2.73 -2.00 -8.41
C LEU A 88 2.85 -3.52 -8.34
N ALA A 89 3.58 -4.14 -9.27
CA ALA A 89 3.85 -5.58 -9.20
C ALA A 89 4.63 -5.95 -7.94
N ALA A 90 5.65 -5.17 -7.59
CA ALA A 90 6.40 -5.36 -6.35
C ALA A 90 5.52 -5.15 -5.10
N VAL A 91 4.64 -4.14 -5.10
CA VAL A 91 3.65 -3.94 -4.02
C VAL A 91 2.73 -5.15 -3.90
N ALA A 92 2.14 -5.61 -5.01
CA ALA A 92 1.28 -6.80 -5.02
C ALA A 92 2.00 -8.04 -4.51
N ALA A 93 3.29 -8.21 -4.82
CA ALA A 93 4.10 -9.29 -4.28
C ALA A 93 4.30 -9.19 -2.76
N THR A 94 4.51 -7.99 -2.20
CA THR A 94 4.58 -7.79 -0.73
C THR A 94 3.25 -8.04 -0.03
N GLN A 95 2.13 -7.91 -0.74
CA GLN A 95 0.78 -8.20 -0.25
C GLN A 95 0.35 -9.64 -0.56
N GLU A 96 1.27 -10.52 -0.98
CA GLU A 96 1.02 -11.93 -1.35
C GLU A 96 0.01 -12.13 -2.50
N SER A 97 -0.27 -11.08 -3.27
CA SER A 97 -1.13 -11.12 -4.46
C SER A 97 -0.31 -11.55 -5.69
N PHE A 98 0.29 -12.74 -5.63
CA PHE A 98 1.31 -13.17 -6.59
C PHE A 98 0.82 -13.27 -8.05
N GLU A 99 -0.42 -13.72 -8.28
CA GLU A 99 -0.99 -13.75 -9.65
C GLU A 99 -1.12 -12.34 -10.26
N GLU A 100 -1.54 -11.37 -9.46
CA GLU A 100 -1.63 -9.99 -9.89
C GLU A 100 -0.24 -9.40 -10.12
N ALA A 101 0.72 -9.69 -9.23
CA ALA A 101 2.10 -9.28 -9.41
C ALA A 101 2.67 -9.81 -10.74
N ALA A 102 2.48 -11.10 -11.05
CA ALA A 102 2.90 -11.68 -12.31
C ALA A 102 2.22 -11.04 -13.53
N ARG A 103 0.90 -10.80 -13.46
CA ARG A 103 0.16 -10.08 -14.52
C ARG A 103 0.72 -8.69 -14.75
N LEU A 104 0.93 -7.90 -13.69
CA LEU A 104 1.49 -6.55 -13.78
C LEU A 104 2.91 -6.55 -14.37
N LEU A 105 3.76 -7.53 -14.02
CA LEU A 105 5.07 -7.68 -14.64
C LEU A 105 4.97 -7.97 -16.14
N GLY A 106 4.00 -8.77 -16.56
CA GLY A 106 3.72 -9.05 -17.98
C GLY A 106 3.35 -7.79 -18.75
N VAL A 107 2.41 -7.00 -18.21
CA VAL A 107 2.01 -5.72 -18.80
C VAL A 107 3.20 -4.77 -18.89
N ALA A 108 3.98 -4.64 -17.81
CA ALA A 108 5.15 -3.77 -17.77
C ALA A 108 6.21 -4.21 -18.79
N ALA A 109 6.41 -5.51 -18.98
CA ALA A 109 7.33 -6.06 -19.97
C ALA A 109 6.93 -5.69 -21.40
N THR A 110 5.66 -5.91 -21.78
CA THR A 110 5.15 -5.51 -23.10
C THR A 110 5.34 -4.01 -23.34
N GLY A 111 5.00 -3.17 -22.36
CA GLY A 111 5.18 -1.72 -22.47
C GLY A 111 6.65 -1.31 -22.64
N ARG A 112 7.58 -1.95 -21.91
CA ARG A 112 9.02 -1.70 -22.08
C ARG A 112 9.53 -2.13 -23.45
N ASP A 113 9.12 -3.30 -23.93
CA ASP A 113 9.53 -3.84 -25.22
C ASP A 113 9.05 -2.95 -26.38
N GLN A 114 7.80 -2.47 -26.32
CA GLN A 114 7.24 -1.53 -27.31
C GLN A 114 7.98 -0.19 -27.34
N LEU A 115 8.41 0.31 -26.18
CA LEU A 115 9.14 1.57 -26.05
C LEU A 115 10.65 1.42 -26.26
N GLY A 116 11.17 0.20 -26.36
CA GLY A 116 12.61 -0.09 -26.48
C GLY A 116 13.42 0.32 -25.24
N ILE A 117 12.79 0.34 -24.06
CA ILE A 117 13.42 0.75 -22.80
C ILE A 117 13.71 -0.45 -21.91
N VAL A 118 14.69 -0.30 -21.01
CA VAL A 118 15.02 -1.31 -20.00
C VAL A 118 14.77 -0.76 -18.60
N ARG A 119 14.61 -1.66 -17.62
CA ARG A 119 14.57 -1.25 -16.21
C ARG A 119 15.87 -0.55 -15.82
N PHE A 120 15.76 0.32 -14.82
CA PHE A 120 16.90 1.07 -14.30
C PHE A 120 18.02 0.12 -13.82
N PRO A 121 19.20 0.12 -14.48
CA PRO A 121 20.22 -0.92 -14.27
C PRO A 121 20.73 -1.11 -12.83
N PRO A 122 20.89 -0.07 -12.00
CA PRO A 122 21.36 -0.21 -10.61
C PRO A 122 20.49 -1.12 -9.72
N GLU A 123 19.27 -1.47 -10.14
CA GLU A 123 18.31 -2.22 -9.33
C GLU A 123 18.11 -3.67 -9.75
N GLN A 124 18.97 -4.21 -10.62
CA GLN A 124 18.79 -5.54 -11.17
C GLN A 124 18.55 -6.62 -10.08
N LYS A 125 19.27 -6.53 -8.95
CA LYS A 125 19.11 -7.47 -7.81
C LYS A 125 17.74 -7.37 -7.15
N PHE A 126 17.20 -6.16 -7.00
CA PHE A 126 15.88 -5.94 -6.42
C PHE A 126 14.80 -6.59 -7.29
N TRP A 127 14.84 -6.33 -8.61
CA TRP A 127 13.87 -6.90 -9.54
C TRP A 127 13.99 -8.41 -9.68
N ALA A 128 15.21 -8.96 -9.68
CA ALA A 128 15.42 -10.39 -9.65
C ALA A 128 14.83 -11.06 -8.39
N CYS A 129 14.95 -10.41 -7.22
CA CYS A 129 14.36 -10.89 -5.98
C CYS A 129 12.81 -10.92 -6.07
N VAL A 130 12.20 -9.82 -6.51
CA VAL A 130 10.74 -9.74 -6.71
C VAL A 130 10.25 -10.83 -7.66
N GLU A 131 10.93 -11.01 -8.81
CA GLU A 131 10.57 -12.06 -9.78
C GLU A 131 10.74 -13.47 -9.20
N SER A 132 11.81 -13.73 -8.44
CA SER A 132 12.02 -15.03 -7.77
C SER A 132 10.90 -15.34 -6.79
N THR A 133 10.55 -14.39 -5.92
CA THR A 133 9.47 -14.55 -4.94
C THR A 133 8.15 -14.91 -5.62
N ILE A 134 7.79 -14.24 -6.71
CA ILE A 134 6.55 -14.51 -7.44
C ILE A 134 6.60 -15.89 -8.12
N ARG A 135 7.72 -16.25 -8.74
CA ARG A 135 7.92 -17.55 -9.40
C ARG A 135 7.87 -18.71 -8.40
N GLU A 136 8.48 -18.55 -7.24
CA GLU A 136 8.47 -19.55 -6.16
C GLU A 136 7.06 -19.77 -5.61
N ALA A 137 6.29 -18.69 -5.43
CA ALA A 137 4.93 -18.77 -4.89
C ALA A 137 3.90 -19.38 -5.85
N LEU A 138 3.99 -19.07 -7.15
CA LEU A 138 3.04 -19.57 -8.17
C LEU A 138 3.48 -20.89 -8.82
N GLY A 139 4.76 -21.24 -8.70
CA GLY A 139 5.40 -22.24 -9.55
C GLY A 139 5.59 -21.76 -11.00
N PRO A 140 6.35 -22.53 -11.81
CA PRO A 140 6.74 -22.11 -13.16
C PRO A 140 5.54 -21.94 -14.10
N ASP A 141 4.58 -22.85 -14.09
CA ASP A 141 3.42 -22.80 -14.98
C ASP A 141 2.44 -21.68 -14.58
N GLY A 142 2.19 -21.51 -13.28
CA GLY A 142 1.33 -20.45 -12.76
C GLY A 142 1.90 -19.07 -13.06
N TYR A 143 3.21 -18.89 -12.87
CA TYR A 143 3.91 -17.66 -13.24
C TYR A 143 3.80 -17.38 -14.74
N HIS A 144 4.12 -18.35 -15.61
CA HIS A 144 4.08 -18.13 -17.06
C HIS A 144 2.67 -17.81 -17.55
N ALA A 145 1.64 -18.49 -17.02
CA ALA A 145 0.25 -18.23 -17.39
C ALA A 145 -0.19 -16.81 -16.98
N ALA A 146 0.07 -16.41 -15.73
CA ALA A 146 -0.28 -15.08 -15.25
C ALA A 146 0.52 -13.97 -15.95
N PHE A 147 1.81 -14.18 -16.17
CA PHE A 147 2.66 -13.24 -16.91
C PHE A 147 2.17 -13.07 -18.36
N ALA A 148 1.92 -14.17 -19.07
CA ALA A 148 1.41 -14.13 -20.45
C ALA A 148 0.03 -13.47 -20.54
N ALA A 149 -0.86 -13.70 -19.57
CA ALA A 149 -2.15 -13.03 -19.51
C ALA A 149 -2.02 -11.51 -19.37
N GLY A 150 -1.03 -11.03 -18.61
CA GLY A 150 -0.72 -9.61 -18.53
C GLY A 150 -0.06 -9.07 -19.80
N ALA A 151 0.89 -9.82 -20.37
CA ALA A 151 1.63 -9.41 -21.56
C ALA A 151 0.74 -9.30 -22.82
N ALA A 152 -0.40 -10.01 -22.84
CA ALA A 152 -1.39 -9.97 -23.91
C ALA A 152 -2.38 -8.78 -23.81
N LEU A 153 -2.33 -7.97 -22.74
CA LEU A 153 -3.18 -6.79 -22.62
C LEU A 153 -2.66 -5.66 -23.51
N GLU A 154 -3.57 -5.05 -24.27
CA GLU A 154 -3.29 -3.81 -25.00
C GLU A 154 -3.09 -2.63 -24.03
N THR A 155 -2.37 -1.58 -24.42
CA THR A 155 -2.00 -0.46 -23.53
C THR A 155 -3.20 0.20 -22.83
N ASP A 156 -4.32 0.38 -23.55
CA ASP A 156 -5.55 0.93 -22.96
C ASP A 156 -6.21 -0.03 -21.97
N GLU A 157 -6.15 -1.34 -22.25
CA GLU A 157 -6.68 -2.38 -21.37
C GLU A 157 -5.82 -2.54 -20.12
N ALA A 158 -4.51 -2.41 -20.26
CA ALA A 158 -3.52 -2.37 -19.18
C ALA A 158 -3.77 -1.21 -18.21
N VAL A 159 -3.97 0.01 -18.74
CA VAL A 159 -4.29 1.18 -17.93
C VAL A 159 -5.65 1.00 -17.24
N ALA A 160 -6.65 0.49 -17.95
CA ALA A 160 -7.97 0.21 -17.38
C ALA A 160 -7.91 -0.88 -16.29
N TYR A 161 -7.10 -1.93 -16.49
CA TYR A 161 -6.86 -3.00 -15.54
C TYR A 161 -6.33 -2.44 -14.21
N VAL A 162 -5.28 -1.62 -14.26
CA VAL A 162 -4.69 -1.03 -13.05
C VAL A 162 -5.64 -0.06 -12.35
N ARG A 163 -6.46 0.69 -13.10
CA ARG A 163 -7.47 1.57 -12.51
C ARG A 163 -8.58 0.80 -11.80
N ARG A 164 -8.97 -0.38 -12.31
CA ARG A 164 -9.93 -1.27 -11.65
C ARG A 164 -9.36 -1.90 -10.39
N ALA A 165 -8.11 -2.35 -10.44
CA ALA A 165 -7.40 -2.94 -9.29
C ALA A 165 -7.40 -2.00 -8.07
N ARG A 166 -7.19 -0.69 -8.26
CA ARG A 166 -7.28 0.33 -7.19
C ARG A 166 -8.65 0.37 -6.49
N GLY A 167 -9.73 0.05 -7.19
CA GLY A 167 -11.10 0.09 -6.66
C GLY A 167 -11.40 -1.07 -5.72
N GLU A 168 -10.69 -2.19 -5.87
CA GLU A 168 -10.81 -3.36 -5.01
C GLU A 168 -9.82 -3.20 -3.85
N ARG A 169 -10.20 -2.49 -2.78
CA ARG A 169 -9.42 -2.49 -1.53
C ARG A 169 -9.25 -3.95 -1.05
N LYS A 170 -8.09 -4.54 -1.34
CA LYS A 170 -7.71 -5.86 -0.85
C LYS A 170 -7.46 -5.76 0.64
N ARG A 171 -8.42 -6.28 1.40
CA ARG A 171 -8.30 -6.37 2.84
C ARG A 171 -7.15 -7.32 3.20
N PRO A 172 -6.28 -6.97 4.16
CA PRO A 172 -5.27 -7.89 4.70
C PRO A 172 -5.92 -9.21 5.12
N SER A 173 -5.30 -10.34 4.78
CA SER A 173 -5.85 -11.67 5.09
C SER A 173 -5.74 -12.03 6.58
N ARG A 174 -4.89 -11.33 7.35
CA ARG A 174 -4.60 -11.59 8.78
C ARG A 174 -4.31 -10.29 9.54
N GLY A 175 -4.41 -10.34 10.87
CA GLY A 175 -4.12 -9.21 11.76
C GLY A 175 -5.31 -8.29 12.02
N TRP A 176 -5.12 -7.26 12.86
CA TRP A 176 -6.20 -6.32 13.23
C TRP A 176 -6.83 -5.63 12.02
N ASP A 177 -6.03 -5.35 10.99
CA ASP A 177 -6.47 -4.70 9.76
C ASP A 177 -7.36 -5.62 8.87
N SER A 178 -7.43 -6.92 9.19
CA SER A 178 -8.33 -7.88 8.54
C SER A 178 -9.77 -7.88 9.07
N LEU A 179 -10.04 -7.21 10.20
CA LEU A 179 -11.33 -7.27 10.91
C LEU A 179 -12.33 -6.25 10.40
N THR A 180 -13.54 -6.67 10.01
CA THR A 180 -14.67 -5.80 9.57
C THR A 180 -14.95 -4.75 10.63
N PRO A 181 -15.50 -3.58 10.28
CA PRO A 181 -15.95 -2.61 11.28
C PRO A 181 -16.79 -3.28 12.38
N THR A 182 -17.65 -4.22 11.98
CA THR A 182 -18.44 -5.05 12.89
C THR A 182 -17.61 -5.99 13.75
N GLU A 183 -16.60 -6.68 13.21
CA GLU A 183 -15.69 -7.53 13.99
C GLU A 183 -14.78 -6.73 14.93
N LEU A 184 -14.41 -5.50 14.56
CA LEU A 184 -13.62 -4.61 15.41
C LEU A 184 -14.44 -4.09 16.60
N ASP A 185 -15.73 -3.82 16.40
CA ASP A 185 -16.68 -3.51 17.47
C ASP A 185 -16.87 -4.71 18.42
N VAL A 186 -16.92 -5.95 17.90
CA VAL A 186 -16.96 -7.17 18.74
C VAL A 186 -15.73 -7.19 19.64
N VAL A 187 -14.55 -6.99 19.07
CA VAL A 187 -13.28 -7.04 19.83
C VAL A 187 -13.21 -5.91 20.86
N HIS A 188 -13.66 -4.69 20.53
CA HIS A 188 -13.77 -3.59 21.50
C HIS A 188 -14.73 -3.90 22.65
N HIS A 189 -15.83 -4.61 22.39
CA HIS A 189 -16.75 -4.99 23.44
C HIS A 189 -16.21 -6.12 24.33
N ILE A 190 -15.46 -7.06 23.76
CA ILE A 190 -14.78 -8.11 24.52
C ILE A 190 -13.71 -7.50 25.43
N THR A 191 -12.89 -6.55 24.92
CA THR A 191 -11.87 -5.88 25.75
C THR A 191 -12.48 -4.99 26.84
N ALA A 192 -13.71 -4.50 26.63
CA ALA A 192 -14.50 -3.80 27.65
C ALA A 192 -15.16 -4.75 28.69
N GLY A 193 -14.91 -6.06 28.62
CA GLY A 193 -15.39 -7.05 29.60
C GLY A 193 -16.86 -7.44 29.44
N LEU A 194 -17.46 -7.20 28.28
CA LEU A 194 -18.86 -7.51 28.03
C LEU A 194 -19.06 -8.99 27.73
N THR A 195 -20.15 -9.56 28.26
CA THR A 195 -20.51 -10.96 27.98
C THR A 195 -21.07 -11.11 26.56
N ASN A 196 -20.91 -12.29 25.96
CA ASN A 196 -21.43 -12.59 24.61
C ASN A 196 -22.91 -12.21 24.43
N ARG A 197 -23.72 -12.33 25.49
CA ARG A 197 -25.12 -11.90 25.50
C ARG A 197 -25.27 -10.38 25.34
N GLN A 198 -24.51 -9.60 26.10
CA GLN A 198 -24.53 -8.13 26.05
C GLN A 198 -23.96 -7.57 24.74
N ILE A 199 -22.98 -8.26 24.15
CA ILE A 199 -22.45 -7.93 22.82
C ILE A 199 -23.53 -8.12 21.76
N GLY A 200 -24.22 -9.26 21.79
CA GLY A 200 -25.34 -9.53 20.88
C GLY A 200 -26.47 -8.50 20.98
N GLU A 201 -26.84 -8.11 22.20
CA GLU A 201 -27.87 -7.09 22.43
C GLU A 201 -27.45 -5.71 21.88
N ARG A 202 -26.18 -5.29 22.01
CA ARG A 202 -25.72 -4.00 21.47
C ARG A 202 -25.56 -3.98 19.95
N MET A 203 -25.17 -5.10 19.34
CA MET A 203 -25.03 -5.20 17.90
C MET A 203 -26.38 -5.26 17.16
N PHE A 204 -27.43 -5.79 17.79
CA PHE A 204 -28.76 -5.89 17.19
C PHE A 204 -29.60 -4.60 17.31
N ILE A 205 -29.20 -3.64 18.15
CA ILE A 205 -29.96 -2.41 18.40
C ILE A 205 -29.52 -1.24 17.50
N SER A 206 -28.40 -1.35 16.77
CA SER A 206 -27.99 -0.32 15.80
C SER A 206 -28.70 -0.50 14.45
N PRO A 207 -29.35 0.53 13.89
CA PRO A 207 -30.15 0.41 12.67
C PRO A 207 -29.26 0.48 11.43
N ALA A 208 -28.69 -0.66 11.04
CA ALA A 208 -28.19 -0.87 9.68
C ALA A 208 -28.58 -2.30 9.23
N PRO A 209 -29.03 -2.52 7.98
CA PRO A 209 -29.60 -3.79 7.56
C PRO A 209 -28.50 -4.87 7.50
N SER A 210 -28.53 -5.79 8.46
CA SER A 210 -27.62 -6.94 8.53
C SER A 210 -28.04 -8.05 7.55
N ARG A 211 -27.16 -8.42 6.62
CA ARG A 211 -27.16 -9.78 6.06
C ARG A 211 -26.69 -10.75 7.16
N PRO A 212 -27.24 -11.97 7.24
CA PRO A 212 -26.85 -12.91 8.29
C PRO A 212 -25.50 -13.54 7.92
N THR A 213 -24.44 -13.18 8.62
CA THR A 213 -23.19 -13.94 8.58
C THR A 213 -23.11 -14.82 9.81
N SER A 214 -23.41 -16.10 9.60
CA SER A 214 -22.78 -17.19 10.34
C SER A 214 -21.27 -16.95 10.39
N HIS A 215 -20.64 -17.25 11.53
CA HIS A 215 -19.20 -17.43 11.79
C HIS A 215 -18.66 -16.65 12.99
N THR A 216 -19.21 -16.89 14.18
CA THR A 216 -18.46 -16.69 15.45
C THR A 216 -17.23 -17.62 15.55
N SER A 217 -17.14 -18.64 14.68
CA SER A 217 -16.00 -19.57 14.62
C SER A 217 -14.76 -19.00 13.92
N SER A 218 -14.87 -17.92 13.14
CA SER A 218 -13.72 -17.34 12.42
C SER A 218 -12.86 -16.43 13.30
N LEU A 219 -13.45 -15.83 14.34
CA LEU A 219 -12.73 -14.90 15.23
C LEU A 219 -11.64 -15.59 16.06
N ILE A 220 -11.85 -16.86 16.44
CA ILE A 220 -10.85 -17.63 17.22
C ILE A 220 -9.63 -17.98 16.35
N GLY A 221 -9.80 -18.17 15.04
CA GLY A 221 -8.69 -18.45 14.11
C GLY A 221 -7.74 -17.26 13.92
N HIS A 222 -8.27 -16.04 13.90
CA HIS A 222 -7.46 -14.82 13.71
C HIS A 222 -6.80 -14.32 15.01
N LEU A 223 -7.38 -14.63 16.18
CA LEU A 223 -6.89 -14.19 17.49
C LEU A 223 -5.70 -15.03 18.05
N LEU A 224 -5.42 -16.21 17.50
CA LEU A 224 -4.42 -17.16 18.05
C LEU A 224 -2.94 -16.84 17.71
N THR A 225 -2.63 -15.73 17.03
CA THR A 225 -1.26 -15.41 16.59
C THR A 225 -0.80 -13.97 16.90
N LEU A 226 -1.20 -13.41 18.06
CA LEU A 226 -0.67 -12.12 18.52
C LEU A 226 0.39 -12.30 19.62
N PRO A 227 1.62 -11.75 19.48
CA PRO A 227 2.44 -11.44 20.64
C PRO A 227 1.82 -10.24 21.40
N PRO A 228 2.08 -10.10 22.72
CA PRO A 228 1.47 -9.04 23.51
C PRO A 228 1.92 -7.67 23.01
N SER A 229 0.95 -6.82 22.63
CA SER A 229 1.21 -5.43 22.24
C SER A 229 1.85 -4.68 23.41
N SER A 230 3.06 -4.19 23.20
CA SER A 230 3.78 -3.29 24.09
C SER A 230 2.93 -2.05 24.37
N ARG A 231 2.31 -1.99 25.55
CA ARG A 231 1.64 -0.79 26.06
C ARG A 231 2.69 0.29 26.31
N SER A 232 2.83 1.24 25.40
CA SER A 232 3.47 2.51 25.71
C SER A 232 2.54 3.33 26.61
N HIS A 233 2.96 3.47 27.87
CA HIS A 233 2.43 4.38 28.86
C HIS A 233 2.18 5.78 28.26
N GLN A 234 0.93 6.22 28.21
CA GLN A 234 0.59 7.64 28.35
C GLN A 234 -0.10 7.82 29.70
N THR A 235 0.71 8.12 30.70
CA THR A 235 0.29 8.66 31.99
C THR A 235 -0.27 10.06 31.75
N GLN A 236 -1.59 10.16 31.65
CA GLN A 236 -2.29 11.45 31.62
C GLN A 236 -2.42 11.94 33.07
N THR A 237 -1.47 12.76 33.51
CA THR A 237 -1.51 13.47 34.79
C THR A 237 -2.65 14.50 34.75
N ARG A 238 -3.73 14.23 35.49
CA ARG A 238 -4.79 15.21 35.79
C ARG A 238 -4.26 16.24 36.80
N PRO A 239 -4.41 17.56 36.58
CA PRO A 239 -4.17 18.54 37.63
C PRO A 239 -5.31 18.56 38.66
N ALA A 240 -4.93 18.69 39.93
CA ALA A 240 -5.83 18.69 41.10
C ALA A 240 -6.66 19.99 41.21
N PRO A 241 -7.88 19.93 41.79
CA PRO A 241 -8.69 21.12 42.00
C PRO A 241 -8.19 21.96 43.19
N HIS A 242 -8.06 23.26 42.95
CA HIS A 242 -7.81 24.29 43.95
C HIS A 242 -9.03 24.43 44.85
N ASP A 243 -8.90 24.03 46.12
CA ASP A 243 -9.90 24.32 47.14
C ASP A 243 -9.52 25.60 47.91
N ARG A 244 -10.41 26.60 47.84
CA ARG A 244 -10.35 27.83 48.62
C ARG A 244 -11.13 27.59 49.90
N HIS A 245 -10.54 27.83 51.08
CA HIS A 245 -11.15 28.38 52.31
C HIS A 245 -10.06 28.38 53.42
N SER A 246 -9.48 29.53 53.80
CA SER A 246 -9.97 30.53 54.78
C SER A 246 -9.63 30.20 56.25
N LYS A 247 -8.87 31.11 56.89
CA LYS A 247 -8.71 31.39 58.35
C LYS A 247 -7.85 30.36 59.10
N ARG A 248 -6.86 30.72 59.94
CA ARG A 248 -6.61 31.87 60.83
C ARG A 248 -5.10 32.06 60.99
#